data_AF-A0A0N0T082-F1
#
_entry.id   AF-A0A0N0T082-F1
#
_cell.length_a   1.000
_cell.length_b   1.000
_cell.length_c   1.000
_cell.angle_alpha   90.00
_cell.angle_beta   90.00
_cell.angle_gamma   90.00
#
_symmetry.space_group_name_H-M   'P 1'
#
loop_
_entity.id
_entity.type
_entity.pdbx_description
1 polymer ?
#
loop_
_entity_poly.entity_id
_entity_poly.type
_entity_poly.pdbx_seq_one_letter_code
_entity_poly.pdbx_strand_id
1 'polypeptide(L)'
;MYEASGYPPDEARRKAVKNLRGVRAKVRDAVTEADPDGVRLDWHPMSEFRTNPAYQEIHRQLKARLCSDGAFRAVCDALVNRFLTARGEEPTENLQAVCLEYVCAEAPLFLDTPAILKVPSSLNCYHQLLPMAELLYSRGAGLRASRNQGHAVVTPAALEGTVA
;
A
#
# COMPACT_ATOMS: atom_id res chain seq x y z
N MET A 1 13.38 -2.49 1.77
CA MET A 1 13.67 -1.63 0.60
C MET A 1 15.07 -1.05 0.69
N TYR A 2 15.41 -0.19 1.66
CA TYR A 2 16.77 0.40 1.72
C TYR A 2 17.92 -0.61 1.69
N GLU A 3 17.88 -1.67 2.48
CA GLU A 3 18.93 -2.71 2.43
C GLU A 3 19.01 -3.38 1.06
N ALA A 4 17.86 -3.72 0.47
CA ALA A 4 17.79 -4.30 -0.88
C ALA A 4 18.23 -3.32 -1.99
N SER A 5 18.19 -2.02 -1.72
CA SER A 5 18.74 -0.96 -2.58
C SER A 5 20.24 -0.67 -2.31
N GLY A 6 20.91 -1.50 -1.50
CA GLY A 6 22.37 -1.44 -1.28
C GLY A 6 22.83 -0.67 -0.04
N TYR A 7 21.92 -0.19 0.81
CA TYR A 7 22.32 0.48 2.06
C TYR A 7 22.76 -0.54 3.13
N PRO A 8 23.83 -0.28 3.90
CA PRO A 8 24.18 -1.09 5.06
C PRO A 8 23.04 -1.12 6.09
N PRO A 9 22.84 -2.21 6.85
CA PRO A 9 21.69 -2.38 7.75
C PRO A 9 21.48 -1.21 8.74
N ASP A 10 22.57 -0.71 9.35
CA ASP A 10 22.49 0.41 10.29
C ASP A 10 22.06 1.72 9.61
N GLU A 11 22.53 1.96 8.39
CA GLU A 11 22.14 3.15 7.62
C GLU A 11 20.71 3.03 7.13
N ALA A 12 20.32 1.86 6.62
CA ALA A 12 18.96 1.56 6.20
C ALA A 12 17.96 1.78 7.35
N ARG A 13 18.29 1.29 8.55
CA ARG A 13 17.49 1.52 9.77
C ARG A 13 17.42 3.00 10.11
N ARG A 14 18.55 3.71 10.13
CA ARG A 14 18.60 5.15 10.45
C ARG A 14 17.74 5.96 9.48
N LYS A 15 17.84 5.68 8.17
CA LYS A 15 17.02 6.31 7.13
C LYS A 15 15.54 6.01 7.29
N ALA A 16 15.17 4.75 7.53
CA ALA A 16 13.79 4.35 7.75
C ALA A 16 13.19 5.09 8.96
N VAL A 17 13.88 5.12 10.10
CA VAL A 17 13.42 5.83 11.30
C VAL A 17 13.25 7.33 11.03
N LYS A 18 14.24 7.97 10.38
CA LYS A 18 14.18 9.40 10.04
C LYS A 18 12.97 9.71 9.17
N ASN A 19 12.75 8.94 8.11
CA ASN A 19 11.68 9.18 7.15
C ASN A 19 10.30 8.89 7.76
N LEU A 20 10.17 7.80 8.54
CA LEU A 20 8.94 7.46 9.26
C LEU A 20 8.56 8.52 10.30
N ARG A 21 9.54 9.06 11.04
CA ARG A 21 9.29 10.18 11.97
C ARG A 21 8.78 11.41 11.24
N GLY A 22 9.42 11.76 10.12
CA GLY A 22 9.04 12.92 9.31
C GLY A 22 7.62 12.81 8.74
N VAL A 23 7.28 11.69 8.11
CA VAL A 23 5.93 11.49 7.56
C VAL A 23 4.87 11.41 8.66
N ARG A 24 5.15 10.73 9.79
CA ARG A 24 4.21 10.64 10.91
C ARG A 24 3.87 12.00 11.48
N ALA A 25 4.87 12.85 11.71
CA ALA A 25 4.64 14.20 12.21
C ALA A 25 3.75 14.99 11.25
N LYS A 26 4.11 15.02 9.95
CA LYS A 26 3.35 15.74 8.93
C LYS A 26 1.89 15.27 8.81
N VAL A 27 1.66 13.95 8.80
CA VAL A 27 0.30 13.39 8.71
C VAL A 27 -0.52 13.72 9.95
N ARG A 28 0.04 13.51 11.14
CA ARG A 28 -0.64 13.84 12.40
C ARG A 28 -0.99 15.32 12.45
N ASP A 29 -0.03 16.19 12.15
CA ASP A 29 -0.23 17.63 12.24
C ASP A 29 -1.31 18.08 11.23
N ALA A 30 -1.32 17.53 10.01
CA ALA A 30 -2.37 17.80 9.02
C ALA A 30 -3.75 17.28 9.45
N VAL A 31 -3.83 16.09 10.06
CA VAL A 31 -5.09 15.54 10.60
C VAL A 31 -5.62 16.42 11.73
N THR A 32 -4.77 16.81 12.68
CA THR A 32 -5.14 17.69 13.80
C THR A 32 -5.56 19.08 13.33
N GLU A 33 -4.91 19.63 12.30
CA GLU A 33 -5.30 20.92 11.71
C GLU A 33 -6.66 20.84 11.01
N ALA A 34 -6.92 19.76 10.27
CA ALA A 34 -8.16 19.58 9.51
C ALA A 34 -9.37 19.17 10.38
N ASP A 35 -9.13 18.48 11.51
CA ASP A 35 -10.15 18.01 12.44
C ASP A 35 -9.64 18.06 13.90
N PRO A 36 -9.63 19.27 14.51
CA PRO A 36 -9.09 19.45 15.86
C PRO A 36 -9.81 18.65 16.95
N ASP A 37 -11.09 18.35 16.74
CA ASP A 37 -11.92 17.60 17.68
C ASP A 37 -11.79 16.07 17.48
N GLY A 38 -11.14 15.62 16.40
CA GLY A 38 -10.85 14.21 16.12
C GLY A 38 -12.09 13.35 15.89
N VAL A 39 -13.15 13.92 15.29
CA VAL A 39 -14.45 13.25 15.14
C VAL A 39 -14.53 12.42 13.85
N ARG A 40 -13.82 12.84 12.80
CA ARG A 40 -13.97 12.35 11.41
C ARG A 40 -12.67 11.89 10.78
N LEU A 41 -11.53 12.45 11.17
CA LEU A 41 -10.22 12.07 10.66
C LEU A 41 -9.37 11.40 11.74
N ASP A 42 -8.71 10.33 11.34
CA ASP A 42 -7.73 9.63 12.16
C ASP A 42 -6.52 9.24 11.30
N TRP A 43 -5.41 8.89 11.94
CA TRP A 43 -4.20 8.41 11.30
C TRP A 43 -3.68 7.16 12.01
N HIS A 44 -3.30 6.16 11.23
CA HIS A 44 -2.74 4.92 11.75
C HIS A 44 -1.43 4.57 11.05
N PRO A 45 -0.35 4.22 11.77
CA PRO A 45 0.76 3.53 11.14
C PRO A 45 0.32 2.12 10.74
N MET A 46 0.65 1.68 9.52
CA MET A 46 0.29 0.34 9.00
C MET A 46 0.65 -0.80 9.98
N SER A 47 1.75 -0.65 10.72
CA SER A 47 2.20 -1.63 11.70
C SER A 47 1.20 -1.90 12.83
N GLU A 48 0.29 -0.96 13.11
CA GLU A 48 -0.79 -1.13 14.11
C GLU A 48 -1.75 -2.26 13.72
N PHE A 49 -2.00 -2.44 12.42
CA PHE A 49 -2.91 -3.48 11.92
C PHE A 49 -2.33 -4.89 12.01
N ARG A 50 -1.06 -5.05 12.39
CA ARG A 50 -0.41 -6.38 12.49
C ARG A 50 -1.08 -7.31 13.49
N THR A 51 -1.79 -6.77 14.48
CA THR A 51 -2.55 -7.54 15.48
C THR A 51 -4.05 -7.59 15.17
N ASN A 52 -4.53 -6.92 14.11
CA ASN A 52 -5.92 -6.95 13.71
C ASN A 52 -6.26 -8.31 13.06
N PRO A 53 -7.26 -9.06 13.56
CA PRO A 53 -7.56 -10.40 13.05
C PRO A 53 -7.98 -10.42 11.57
N ALA A 54 -8.74 -9.43 11.12
CA ALA A 54 -9.15 -9.34 9.72
C ALA A 54 -7.94 -9.09 8.80
N TYR A 55 -7.06 -8.16 9.20
CA TYR A 55 -5.80 -7.92 8.50
C TYR A 55 -4.94 -9.20 8.42
N GLN A 56 -4.76 -9.89 9.55
CA GLN A 56 -3.95 -11.11 9.62
C GLN A 56 -4.49 -12.21 8.71
N GLU A 57 -5.80 -12.40 8.70
CA GLU A 57 -6.44 -13.43 7.89
C GLU A 57 -6.28 -13.15 6.39
N ILE A 58 -6.56 -11.91 5.96
CA ILE A 58 -6.41 -11.51 4.55
C ILE A 58 -4.94 -11.63 4.12
N HIS A 59 -4.01 -11.16 4.96
CA HIS A 59 -2.58 -11.25 4.71
C HIS A 59 -2.12 -12.73 4.59
N ARG A 60 -2.60 -13.60 5.48
CA ARG A 60 -2.31 -15.04 5.46
C ARG A 60 -2.83 -15.69 4.19
N GLN A 61 -4.07 -15.39 3.78
CA GLN A 61 -4.65 -15.93 2.54
C GLN A 61 -3.86 -15.47 1.31
N LEU A 62 -3.47 -14.19 1.24
CA LEU A 62 -2.65 -13.65 0.16
C LEU A 62 -1.30 -14.40 0.07
N LYS A 63 -0.60 -14.55 1.20
CA LYS A 63 0.68 -15.27 1.25
C LYS A 63 0.53 -16.74 0.86
N ALA A 64 -0.49 -17.43 1.36
CA ALA A 64 -0.77 -18.82 1.00
C ALA A 64 -1.02 -18.96 -0.52
N ARG A 65 -1.70 -18.00 -1.13
CA ARG A 65 -1.96 -18.00 -2.56
C ARG A 65 -0.70 -17.72 -3.39
N LEU A 66 0.16 -16.78 -2.96
CA LEU A 66 1.47 -16.57 -3.59
C LEU A 66 2.35 -17.83 -3.57
N CYS A 67 2.20 -18.69 -2.57
CA CYS A 67 2.94 -19.95 -2.47
C CYS A 67 2.33 -21.09 -3.29
N SER A 68 1.01 -21.11 -3.49
CA SER A 68 0.30 -22.25 -4.09
C SER A 68 -0.19 -22.03 -5.52
N ASP A 69 -0.30 -20.78 -5.97
CA ASP A 69 -0.80 -20.40 -7.29
C ASP A 69 0.31 -19.71 -8.09
N GLY A 70 1.03 -20.50 -8.89
CA GLY A 70 2.16 -20.02 -9.70
C GLY A 70 1.76 -18.97 -10.74
N ALA A 71 0.54 -19.05 -11.28
CA ALA A 71 0.04 -18.04 -12.21
C ALA A 71 -0.20 -16.71 -11.50
N PHE A 72 -0.82 -16.74 -10.31
CA PHE A 72 -0.98 -15.56 -9.48
C PHE A 72 0.38 -14.96 -9.09
N ARG A 73 1.35 -15.79 -8.69
CA ARG A 73 2.70 -15.35 -8.37
C ARG A 73 3.37 -14.62 -9.54
N ALA A 74 3.31 -15.20 -10.74
CA ALA A 74 3.89 -14.59 -11.94
C ALA A 74 3.29 -13.21 -12.25
N VAL A 75 1.99 -13.02 -12.04
CA VAL A 75 1.35 -11.71 -12.21
C VAL A 75 1.83 -10.70 -11.15
N CYS A 76 1.91 -11.11 -9.88
CA CYS A 76 2.46 -10.26 -8.82
C CYS A 76 3.91 -9.85 -9.10
N ASP A 77 4.76 -10.78 -9.55
CA ASP A 77 6.16 -10.50 -9.89
C ASP A 77 6.26 -9.52 -11.07
N ALA A 78 5.43 -9.68 -12.11
CA ALA A 78 5.38 -8.76 -13.25
C ALA A 78 4.96 -7.32 -12.84
N LEU A 79 4.00 -7.21 -11.92
CA LEU A 79 3.55 -5.92 -11.39
C LEU A 79 4.61 -5.24 -10.52
N VAL A 80 5.30 -6.01 -9.67
CA VAL A 80 6.44 -5.52 -8.88
C VAL A 80 7.56 -5.03 -9.80
N ASN A 81 7.87 -5.78 -10.86
CA ASN A 81 8.87 -5.36 -11.84
C ASN A 81 8.53 -4.04 -12.51
N ARG A 82 7.30 -3.91 -13.01
CA ARG A 82 6.83 -2.66 -13.63
C ARG A 82 6.94 -1.48 -12.66
N PHE A 83 6.61 -1.70 -11.39
CA PHE A 83 6.70 -0.66 -10.35
C PHE A 83 8.14 -0.22 -10.06
N LEU A 84 9.06 -1.17 -9.90
CA LEU A 84 10.47 -0.88 -9.66
C LEU A 84 11.10 -0.15 -10.86
N THR A 85 10.83 -0.62 -12.08
CA THR A 85 11.30 0.04 -13.30
C THR A 85 10.75 1.47 -13.43
N ALA A 86 9.47 1.70 -13.12
CA ALA A 86 8.88 3.05 -13.15
C ALA A 86 9.52 4.01 -12.13
N ARG A 87 10.11 3.48 -11.05
CA ARG A 87 10.89 4.24 -10.06
C ARG A 87 12.35 4.48 -10.49
N GLY A 88 12.76 3.95 -11.63
CA GLY A 88 14.16 3.98 -12.09
C GLY A 88 15.07 3.05 -11.30
N GLU A 89 14.52 2.06 -10.59
CA GLU A 89 15.29 1.06 -9.85
C GLU A 89 15.56 -0.17 -10.72
N GLU A 90 16.78 -0.68 -10.70
CA GLU A 90 17.12 -1.95 -11.36
C GLU A 90 16.56 -3.12 -10.53
N PRO A 91 15.63 -3.92 -11.07
CA PRO A 91 14.91 -4.93 -10.31
C PRO A 91 15.78 -6.18 -10.10
N THR A 92 16.63 -6.15 -9.06
CA THR A 92 17.34 -7.35 -8.57
C THR A 92 16.37 -8.30 -7.88
N GLU A 93 16.69 -9.60 -7.83
CA GLU A 93 15.85 -10.62 -7.16
C GLU A 93 15.52 -10.25 -5.71
N ASN A 94 16.50 -9.72 -4.97
CA ASN A 94 16.30 -9.30 -3.59
C ASN A 94 15.38 -8.07 -3.49
N LEU A 95 15.53 -7.09 -4.38
CA LEU A 95 14.69 -5.91 -4.39
C LEU A 95 13.25 -6.25 -4.78
N GLN A 96 13.06 -7.14 -5.75
CA GLN A 96 11.75 -7.69 -6.11
C GLN A 96 11.10 -8.39 -4.92
N ALA A 97 11.83 -9.29 -4.24
CA ALA A 97 11.30 -10.02 -3.09
C ALA A 97 10.85 -9.08 -1.97
N VAL A 98 11.67 -8.09 -1.62
CA VAL A 98 11.34 -7.13 -0.57
C VAL A 98 10.22 -6.18 -0.99
N CYS A 99 10.15 -5.80 -2.27
CA CYS A 99 9.04 -5.01 -2.80
C CYS A 99 7.73 -5.80 -2.76
N LEU A 100 7.76 -7.10 -3.08
CA LEU A 100 6.59 -7.96 -2.98
C LEU A 100 6.11 -8.08 -1.53
N GLU A 101 7.01 -8.24 -0.54
CA GLU A 101 6.62 -8.23 0.88
C GLU A 101 5.98 -6.89 1.29
N TYR A 102 6.52 -5.76 0.82
CA TYR A 102 5.95 -4.44 1.08
C TYR A 102 4.52 -4.34 0.53
N VAL A 103 4.32 -4.73 -0.73
CA VAL A 103 3.01 -4.72 -1.39
C VAL A 103 2.03 -5.66 -0.68
N CYS A 104 2.50 -6.85 -0.24
CA CYS A 104 1.66 -7.78 0.51
C CYS A 104 1.22 -7.21 1.85
N ALA A 105 2.05 -6.43 2.52
CA ALA A 105 1.69 -5.77 3.77
C ALA A 105 0.60 -4.70 3.58
N GLU A 106 0.56 -4.02 2.43
CA GLU A 106 -0.46 -3.01 2.16
C GLU A 106 -1.77 -3.62 1.62
N ALA A 107 -1.68 -4.74 0.90
CA ALA A 107 -2.79 -5.36 0.19
C ALA A 107 -4.08 -5.56 1.01
N PRO A 108 -4.05 -5.91 2.32
CA PRO A 108 -5.28 -6.02 3.12
C PRO A 108 -6.13 -4.74 3.12
N LEU A 109 -5.52 -3.56 3.17
CA LEU A 109 -6.25 -2.28 3.09
C LEU A 109 -6.77 -1.96 1.68
N PHE A 110 -6.23 -2.60 0.65
CA PHE A 110 -6.77 -2.53 -0.71
C PHE A 110 -7.84 -3.58 -0.98
N LEU A 111 -7.95 -4.59 -0.14
CA LEU A 111 -8.86 -5.73 -0.30
C LEU A 111 -10.12 -5.57 0.53
N ASP A 112 -10.00 -5.26 1.82
CA ASP A 112 -11.16 -5.21 2.72
C ASP A 112 -10.92 -4.31 3.94
N THR A 113 -10.66 -3.03 3.67
CA THR A 113 -10.70 -2.00 4.72
C THR A 113 -12.02 -2.01 5.50
N PRO A 114 -13.21 -2.26 4.90
CA PRO A 114 -14.46 -2.44 5.65
C PRO A 114 -14.35 -3.44 6.80
N ALA A 115 -13.77 -4.62 6.57
CA ALA A 115 -13.57 -5.62 7.61
C ALA A 115 -12.53 -5.20 8.67
N ILE A 116 -11.49 -4.48 8.27
CA ILE A 116 -10.37 -4.07 9.14
C ILE A 116 -10.79 -2.91 10.07
N LEU A 117 -11.39 -1.86 9.51
CA LEU A 117 -11.79 -0.64 10.22
C LEU A 117 -13.25 -0.64 10.69
N LYS A 118 -13.99 -1.74 10.45
CA LYS A 118 -15.41 -1.90 10.85
C LYS A 118 -16.32 -0.81 10.28
N VAL A 119 -16.12 -0.46 9.03
CA VAL A 119 -16.94 0.50 8.29
C VAL A 119 -17.82 -0.21 7.24
N PRO A 120 -18.99 0.34 6.85
CA PRO A 120 -19.86 -0.30 5.87
C PRO A 120 -19.23 -0.46 4.48
N SER A 121 -18.43 0.52 4.07
CA SER A 121 -17.69 0.55 2.80
C SER A 121 -16.46 1.45 2.92
N SER A 122 -15.48 1.27 2.03
CA SER A 122 -14.27 2.09 2.01
C SER A 122 -13.78 2.34 0.59
N LEU A 123 -13.23 3.54 0.37
CA LEU A 123 -12.53 3.91 -0.85
C LEU A 123 -11.06 4.16 -0.49
N ASN A 124 -10.15 3.33 -1.01
CA ASN A 124 -8.72 3.52 -0.83
C ASN A 124 -8.19 4.49 -1.90
N CYS A 125 -7.73 5.67 -1.46
CA CYS A 125 -7.29 6.75 -2.34
C CYS A 125 -5.77 6.81 -2.43
N TYR A 126 -5.22 6.89 -3.65
CA TYR A 126 -3.79 7.07 -3.87
C TYR A 126 -3.54 7.98 -5.08
N HIS A 127 -2.36 8.60 -5.18
CA HIS A 127 -2.04 9.53 -6.28
C HIS A 127 -1.59 8.83 -7.56
N GLN A 128 -1.40 7.51 -7.50
CA GLN A 128 -1.04 6.66 -8.63
C GLN A 128 -1.86 5.38 -8.55
N LEU A 129 -2.10 4.74 -9.69
CA LEU A 129 -2.69 3.41 -9.69
C LEU A 129 -1.70 2.44 -9.05
N LEU A 130 -2.10 1.78 -7.95
CA LEU A 130 -1.24 0.72 -7.41
C LEU A 130 -1.14 -0.40 -8.46
N PRO A 131 0.06 -0.98 -8.69
CA PRO A 131 0.22 -2.08 -9.62
C PRO A 131 -0.77 -3.23 -9.36
N MET A 132 -1.02 -3.53 -8.09
CA MET A 132 -2.00 -4.56 -7.71
C MET A 132 -3.46 -4.15 -7.86
N ALA A 133 -3.80 -2.87 -7.94
CA ALA A 133 -5.19 -2.44 -8.11
C ALA A 133 -5.81 -3.02 -9.39
N GLU A 134 -5.07 -3.07 -10.49
CA GLU A 134 -5.55 -3.71 -11.73
C GLU A 134 -5.94 -5.17 -11.49
N LEU A 135 -5.14 -5.92 -10.74
CA LEU A 135 -5.44 -7.31 -10.41
C LEU A 135 -6.65 -7.43 -9.47
N LEU A 136 -6.68 -6.63 -8.40
CA LEU A 136 -7.65 -6.74 -7.32
C LEU A 136 -9.08 -6.33 -7.74
N TYR A 137 -9.18 -5.38 -8.67
CA TYR A 137 -10.45 -4.79 -9.13
C TYR A 137 -10.87 -5.25 -10.54
N SER A 138 -10.12 -6.16 -11.18
CA SER A 138 -10.48 -6.73 -12.50
C SER A 138 -11.66 -7.71 -12.45
N ARG A 139 -12.36 -7.88 -13.58
CA ARG A 139 -13.41 -8.92 -13.73
C ARG A 139 -12.78 -10.33 -13.79
N GLY A 140 -13.48 -11.34 -13.29
CA GLY A 140 -13.05 -12.76 -13.33
C GLY A 140 -12.92 -13.42 -11.94
N ALA A 141 -12.57 -14.72 -11.92
CA ALA A 141 -12.36 -15.49 -10.69
C ALA A 141 -10.94 -15.26 -10.11
N GLY A 142 -10.81 -15.24 -8.78
CA GLY A 142 -9.53 -15.08 -8.07
C GLY A 142 -9.63 -14.19 -6.83
N LEU A 143 -8.47 -13.78 -6.29
CA LEU A 143 -8.38 -12.78 -5.22
C LEU A 143 -8.99 -11.46 -5.71
N ARG A 144 -10.04 -11.02 -5.01
CA ARG A 144 -10.77 -9.79 -5.33
C ARG A 144 -10.96 -8.97 -4.09
N ALA A 145 -10.99 -7.65 -4.28
CA ALA A 145 -11.44 -6.76 -3.24
C ALA A 145 -12.88 -7.12 -2.84
N SER A 146 -13.20 -6.91 -1.56
CA SER A 146 -14.55 -6.96 -1.03
C SER A 146 -15.48 -6.12 -1.90
N ARG A 147 -16.74 -6.55 -2.06
CA ARG A 147 -17.75 -5.79 -2.84
C ARG A 147 -18.00 -4.38 -2.28
N ASN A 148 -17.61 -4.14 -1.03
CA ASN A 148 -17.73 -2.85 -0.34
C ASN A 148 -16.41 -2.06 -0.32
N GLN A 149 -15.38 -2.53 -1.01
CA GLN A 149 -14.08 -1.89 -1.14
C GLN A 149 -13.92 -1.33 -2.56
N GLY A 150 -13.50 -0.08 -2.67
CA GLY A 150 -13.13 0.58 -3.93
C GLY A 150 -11.71 1.13 -3.90
N HIS A 151 -11.23 1.54 -5.08
CA HIS A 151 -9.98 2.28 -5.24
C HIS A 151 -10.18 3.49 -6.14
N ALA A 152 -9.56 4.62 -5.79
CA ALA A 152 -9.58 5.83 -6.59
C ALA A 152 -8.17 6.42 -6.71
N VAL A 153 -7.83 6.83 -7.93
CA VAL A 153 -6.65 7.66 -8.19
C VAL A 153 -7.05 9.12 -7.98
N VAL A 154 -6.39 9.80 -7.04
CA VAL A 154 -6.67 11.21 -6.69
C VAL A 154 -5.42 12.03 -6.96
N THR A 155 -5.49 12.91 -7.95
CA THR A 155 -4.42 13.84 -8.32
C THR A 155 -4.84 15.28 -8.05
N PRO A 156 -3.91 16.19 -7.74
CA PRO A 156 -4.21 17.62 -7.66
C PRO A 156 -4.91 18.09 -8.94
N ALA A 157 -5.95 18.89 -8.79
CA ALA A 157 -6.52 19.60 -9.93
C ALA A 157 -5.46 20.54 -10.52
N ALA A 158 -5.44 20.68 -11.85
CA ALA A 158 -4.68 21.77 -12.46
C ALA A 158 -5.20 23.09 -11.86
N LEU A 159 -4.28 23.94 -11.39
CA LEU A 159 -4.66 25.27 -10.90
C LEU A 159 -5.32 26.02 -12.06
N GLU A 160 -6.61 26.35 -11.92
CA GLU A 160 -7.27 27.27 -12.85
C GLU A 160 -6.53 28.62 -12.79
N GLY A 161 -5.81 28.98 -13.86
CA GLY A 161 -5.21 30.32 -13.98
C GLY A 161 -3.78 30.42 -14.52
N THR A 162 -3.14 29.36 -15.02
CA THR A 162 -1.89 29.52 -15.81
C THR A 162 -2.20 29.42 -17.30
N VAL A 163 -2.69 30.53 -17.86
CA VAL A 163 -2.66 30.75 -19.31
C VAL A 163 -1.21 31.03 -19.69
N ALA A 164 -0.71 30.28 -20.68
CA ALA A 164 0.61 30.45 -21.28
C ALA A 164 0.79 31.82 -21.95
#